data_AF-A0A4R4J4G7-F1
#
_entry.id   AF-A0A4R4J4G7-F1
#
_cell.length_a   1.000
_cell.length_b   1.000
_cell.length_c   1.000
_cell.angle_alpha   90.00
_cell.angle_beta   90.00
_cell.angle_gamma   90.00
#
_symmetry.space_group_name_H-M   'P 1'
#
loop_
_entity.id
_entity.type
_entity.pdbx_description
1 polymer ?
#
loop_
_entity_poly.entity_id
_entity_poly.type
_entity_poly.pdbx_seq_one_letter_code
_entity_poly.pdbx_strand_id
1 'polypeptide(L)'
;MMTDKEINTVDSLKASFKSGVQLMPEAFSHLIDEAYKAYEIIDGAQGDGLTAGLKRDGKGKLALNTHHSGGLNTEQGALALSLKSEGGLSFDGGGYLKLDAGRQVQFADFFSLSRQERMEITQLLGLKRTMITRIVSPSPKKNEAFGSSVSMNAAGDCLAVGMNNKVCVYTRRKNGWNTSTPIVFEVYEDVSHNSSWYVSLNAAGDCLALGNMAPFSADTQGRVCVYTRTNGVWDTENPIVFPPMAHEYFGVNVSLNAAGDCLVAGGAYYHYDITVPFPMFTRTNGVWDRKNPIEFPTPLGVNSFGWIACLSAVGNCLALHGYQPLSTIYVYTRTNGTWDRENPVQFRGSEDNSSVFSLVFSLNAEGDRLAVGVDYHIPTSGKVYLYTRTNGIWDRENPIKFLAPASGVTYFGRAIKLNDAGDRLVVVASSRVYVYTCLNNKWNIETPIEILNPSGNSDDSDHFGSSGLVGLNEMGTSFAVGATSESVDSKSKAGAVYVFENVK
;
A
#
# COMPACT_ATOMS: atom_id res chain seq x y z
N MET A 1 -53.21 -4.91 -16.21
CA MET A 1 -53.90 -3.63 -15.99
C MET A 1 -53.97 -3.48 -14.48
N MET A 2 -53.07 -2.69 -13.88
CA MET A 2 -53.06 -2.51 -12.41
C MET A 2 -54.34 -1.80 -11.99
N THR A 3 -54.86 -2.17 -10.83
CA THR A 3 -56.06 -1.53 -10.26
C THR A 3 -55.69 -0.23 -9.57
N ASP A 4 -56.63 0.72 -9.46
CA ASP A 4 -56.40 2.05 -8.86
C ASP A 4 -55.86 2.01 -7.42
N LYS A 5 -55.97 0.86 -6.75
CA LYS A 5 -55.45 0.62 -5.40
C LYS A 5 -53.95 0.31 -5.36
N GLU A 6 -53.40 -0.31 -6.40
CA GLU A 6 -51.97 -0.68 -6.52
C GLU A 6 -51.11 0.50 -7.01
N ILE A 7 -51.68 1.37 -7.84
CA ILE A 7 -51.03 2.62 -8.28
C ILE A 7 -50.73 3.51 -7.05
N ASN A 8 -51.65 3.52 -6.08
CA ASN A 8 -51.57 4.34 -4.89
C ASN A 8 -50.48 3.89 -3.89
N THR A 9 -50.15 2.59 -3.82
CA THR A 9 -49.08 2.09 -2.93
C THR A 9 -47.68 2.36 -3.48
N VAL A 10 -47.47 2.23 -4.80
CA VAL A 10 -46.15 2.47 -5.43
C VAL A 10 -45.74 3.94 -5.34
N ASP A 11 -46.68 4.87 -5.56
CA ASP A 11 -46.39 6.31 -5.44
C ASP A 11 -46.23 6.75 -3.98
N SER A 12 -46.93 6.09 -3.04
CA SER A 12 -46.71 6.30 -1.60
C SER A 12 -45.30 5.85 -1.16
N LEU A 13 -44.85 4.67 -1.60
CA LEU A 13 -43.48 4.19 -1.36
C LEU A 13 -42.42 5.11 -1.98
N LYS A 14 -42.62 5.57 -3.23
CA LYS A 14 -41.73 6.58 -3.85
C LYS A 14 -41.72 7.91 -3.10
N ALA A 15 -42.81 8.31 -2.44
CA ALA A 15 -42.84 9.52 -1.64
C ALA A 15 -42.05 9.36 -0.33
N SER A 16 -42.14 8.21 0.34
CA SER A 16 -41.38 7.94 1.58
C SER A 16 -39.87 7.95 1.39
N PHE A 17 -39.37 7.46 0.24
CA PHE A 17 -37.92 7.32 -0.03
C PHE A 17 -37.31 8.47 -0.88
N LYS A 18 -37.95 9.64 -0.93
CA LYS A 18 -37.36 10.84 -1.56
C LYS A 18 -36.26 11.46 -0.68
N SER A 19 -35.22 11.98 -1.34
CA SER A 19 -34.12 12.69 -0.67
C SER A 19 -34.64 13.85 0.18
N GLY A 20 -34.17 13.94 1.42
CA GLY A 20 -34.59 14.97 2.40
C GLY A 20 -35.79 14.58 3.28
N VAL A 21 -36.42 13.42 3.09
CA VAL A 21 -37.50 12.92 3.95
C VAL A 21 -36.95 12.01 5.04
N GLN A 22 -37.36 12.22 6.29
CA GLN A 22 -37.01 11.33 7.40
C GLN A 22 -37.85 10.04 7.32
N LEU A 23 -37.18 8.90 7.13
CA LEU A 23 -37.84 7.60 6.98
C LEU A 23 -38.43 7.12 8.33
N MET A 24 -39.75 6.91 8.34
CA MET A 24 -40.47 6.32 9.47
C MET A 24 -40.38 4.78 9.42
N PRO A 25 -40.32 4.07 10.57
CA PRO A 25 -40.19 2.61 10.63
C PRO A 25 -41.23 1.84 9.79
N GLU A 26 -42.43 2.38 9.68
CA GLU A 26 -43.57 1.81 8.95
C GLU A 26 -43.30 1.73 7.44
N ALA A 27 -42.49 2.64 6.88
CA ALA A 27 -42.10 2.62 5.47
C ALA A 27 -41.19 1.41 5.14
N PHE A 28 -40.37 0.96 6.10
CA PHE A 28 -39.57 -0.25 5.93
C PHE A 28 -40.44 -1.51 6.02
N SER A 29 -41.41 -1.56 6.94
CA SER A 29 -42.39 -2.67 7.01
C SER A 29 -43.16 -2.81 5.68
N HIS A 30 -43.59 -1.69 5.10
CA HIS A 30 -44.33 -1.70 3.83
C HIS A 30 -43.46 -2.11 2.63
N LEU A 31 -42.17 -1.75 2.62
CA LEU A 31 -41.19 -2.22 1.63
C LEU A 31 -40.98 -3.74 1.74
N ILE A 32 -40.88 -4.26 2.96
CA ILE A 32 -40.69 -5.69 3.25
C ILE A 32 -41.93 -6.50 2.84
N ASP A 33 -43.14 -6.02 3.13
CA ASP A 33 -44.38 -6.68 2.72
C ASP A 33 -44.54 -6.71 1.18
N GLU A 34 -44.17 -5.64 0.46
CA GLU A 34 -44.19 -5.66 -1.02
C GLU A 34 -43.10 -6.57 -1.62
N ALA A 35 -41.90 -6.61 -1.02
CA ALA A 35 -40.85 -7.55 -1.43
C ALA A 35 -41.28 -9.01 -1.19
N TYR A 36 -42.00 -9.28 -0.10
CA TYR A 36 -42.55 -10.60 0.21
C TYR A 36 -43.67 -11.01 -0.76
N LYS A 37 -44.58 -10.10 -1.14
CA LYS A 37 -45.60 -10.36 -2.18
C LYS A 37 -44.96 -10.65 -3.54
N ALA A 38 -43.94 -9.87 -3.93
CA ALA A 38 -43.20 -10.13 -5.15
C ALA A 38 -42.55 -11.53 -5.13
N TYR A 39 -42.07 -11.97 -3.96
CA TYR A 39 -41.52 -13.31 -3.77
C TYR A 39 -42.60 -14.41 -3.87
N GLU A 40 -43.76 -14.27 -3.22
CA GLU A 40 -44.90 -15.20 -3.36
C GLU A 40 -45.37 -15.34 -4.82
N ILE A 41 -45.37 -14.23 -5.58
CA ILE A 41 -45.75 -14.20 -7.00
C ILE A 41 -44.72 -14.92 -7.89
N ILE A 42 -43.43 -14.87 -7.53
CA ILE A 42 -42.34 -15.49 -8.30
C ILE A 42 -42.24 -17.00 -8.02
N ASP A 43 -42.39 -17.43 -6.77
CA ASP A 43 -42.11 -18.81 -6.33
C ASP A 43 -43.38 -19.70 -6.28
N GLY A 44 -44.58 -19.11 -6.35
CA GLY A 44 -45.83 -19.79 -6.73
C GLY A 44 -46.41 -20.82 -5.74
N ALA A 45 -45.83 -20.99 -4.55
CA ALA A 45 -46.25 -21.99 -3.57
C ALA A 45 -46.86 -21.36 -2.29
N GLN A 46 -48.18 -21.48 -2.13
CA GLN A 46 -48.80 -21.30 -0.81
C GLN A 46 -48.65 -22.58 0.03
N GLY A 47 -47.67 -22.59 0.92
CA GLY A 47 -47.48 -23.64 1.93
C GLY A 47 -46.17 -23.45 2.70
N ASP A 48 -46.09 -24.03 3.91
CA ASP A 48 -44.89 -24.04 4.76
C ASP A 48 -43.79 -24.96 4.19
N GLY A 49 -43.29 -24.60 3.00
CA GLY A 49 -42.22 -25.26 2.26
C GLY A 49 -40.82 -24.93 2.79
N LEU A 50 -39.84 -25.71 2.35
CA LEU A 50 -38.50 -25.77 2.93
C LEU A 50 -37.60 -24.54 2.63
N THR A 51 -36.79 -24.21 3.63
CA THR A 51 -35.43 -23.62 3.54
C THR A 51 -35.25 -22.17 3.03
N ALA A 52 -35.45 -21.19 3.92
CA ALA A 52 -34.75 -19.89 3.88
C ALA A 52 -34.42 -19.28 5.26
N GLY A 53 -34.50 -20.06 6.35
CA GLY A 53 -34.10 -19.62 7.71
C GLY A 53 -34.97 -18.56 8.39
N LEU A 54 -35.93 -17.95 7.69
CA LEU A 54 -36.86 -16.93 8.20
C LEU A 54 -38.30 -17.45 8.21
N LYS A 55 -39.08 -17.05 9.21
CA LYS A 55 -40.53 -17.32 9.36
C LYS A 55 -41.24 -16.13 10.01
N ARG A 56 -42.57 -16.08 9.98
CA ARG A 56 -43.33 -15.19 10.88
C ARG A 56 -43.53 -15.83 12.25
N ASP A 57 -43.48 -15.03 13.31
CA ASP A 57 -43.91 -15.44 14.65
C ASP A 57 -45.44 -15.37 14.80
N GLY A 58 -45.96 -15.89 15.92
CA GLY A 58 -47.41 -15.85 16.24
C GLY A 58 -47.98 -14.45 16.49
N LYS A 59 -47.22 -13.38 16.23
CA LYS A 59 -47.62 -11.97 16.28
C LYS A 59 -47.36 -11.25 14.95
N GLY A 60 -47.02 -11.98 13.89
CA GLY A 60 -46.80 -11.46 12.54
C GLY A 60 -45.44 -10.81 12.28
N LYS A 61 -44.48 -10.91 13.21
CA LYS A 61 -43.12 -10.36 13.04
C LYS A 61 -42.16 -11.38 12.42
N LEU A 62 -41.15 -10.90 11.71
CA LEU A 62 -40.10 -11.75 11.13
C LEU A 62 -39.22 -12.35 12.25
N ALA A 63 -38.97 -13.66 12.19
CA ALA A 63 -38.21 -14.43 13.18
C ALA A 63 -37.35 -15.50 12.50
N LEU A 64 -36.20 -15.84 13.10
CA LEU A 64 -35.32 -16.90 12.60
C LEU A 64 -35.86 -18.30 13.01
N ASN A 65 -35.74 -19.27 12.11
CA ASN A 65 -36.15 -20.65 12.38
C ASN A 65 -35.02 -21.44 13.06
N THR A 66 -35.19 -21.71 14.35
CA THR A 66 -34.17 -22.33 15.23
C THR A 66 -34.30 -23.86 15.38
N HIS A 67 -35.17 -24.52 14.61
CA HIS A 67 -35.37 -25.98 14.69
C HIS A 67 -34.51 -26.81 13.74
N HIS A 68 -33.67 -26.17 12.91
CA HIS A 68 -32.69 -26.86 12.07
C HIS A 68 -31.29 -26.56 12.59
N SER A 69 -30.45 -27.59 12.68
CA SER A 69 -29.05 -27.47 13.09
C SER A 69 -28.31 -26.52 12.15
N GLY A 70 -27.83 -25.41 12.69
CA GLY A 70 -27.13 -24.37 11.91
C GLY A 70 -25.87 -24.90 11.25
N GLY A 71 -25.62 -24.44 10.02
CA GLY A 71 -24.51 -24.91 9.19
C GLY A 71 -24.51 -24.25 7.80
N LEU A 72 -23.50 -24.58 7.01
CA LEU A 72 -23.28 -24.10 5.65
C LEU A 72 -23.91 -25.09 4.65
N ASN A 73 -24.76 -24.64 3.71
CA ASN A 73 -25.24 -25.50 2.62
C ASN A 73 -24.59 -25.09 1.29
N THR A 74 -23.63 -25.90 0.83
CA THR A 74 -22.83 -25.68 -0.39
C THR A 74 -23.59 -25.94 -1.69
N GLU A 75 -24.67 -26.73 -1.68
CA GLU A 75 -25.49 -26.98 -2.88
C GLU A 75 -26.50 -25.84 -3.14
N GLN A 76 -26.87 -25.08 -2.10
CA GLN A 76 -27.93 -24.07 -2.15
C GLN A 76 -27.43 -22.63 -1.92
N GLY A 77 -26.15 -22.43 -1.57
CA GLY A 77 -25.57 -21.10 -1.40
C GLY A 77 -26.12 -20.30 -0.20
N ALA A 78 -26.73 -20.99 0.78
CA ALA A 78 -27.43 -20.37 1.90
C ALA A 78 -26.65 -20.51 3.23
N LEU A 79 -26.67 -19.42 4.03
CA LEU A 79 -26.08 -19.34 5.37
C LEU A 79 -27.17 -19.06 6.41
N ALA A 80 -27.31 -19.91 7.41
CA ALA A 80 -28.22 -19.69 8.55
C ALA A 80 -27.41 -19.50 9.85
N LEU A 81 -27.44 -18.28 10.42
CA LEU A 81 -26.75 -17.93 11.66
C LEU A 81 -27.70 -18.05 12.86
N SER A 82 -27.37 -18.94 13.80
CA SER A 82 -28.02 -19.01 15.12
C SER A 82 -27.15 -18.31 16.16
N LEU A 83 -27.57 -17.12 16.60
CA LEU A 83 -26.86 -16.31 17.59
C LEU A 83 -27.42 -16.55 18.99
N LYS A 84 -26.68 -17.31 19.80
CA LYS A 84 -26.68 -17.21 21.27
C LYS A 84 -25.24 -16.97 21.75
N SER A 85 -25.10 -16.42 22.95
CA SER A 85 -23.93 -15.61 23.35
C SER A 85 -22.58 -16.35 23.40
N GLU A 86 -22.57 -17.68 23.38
CA GLU A 86 -21.35 -18.50 23.41
C GLU A 86 -21.53 -19.73 22.44
N GLY A 87 -20.83 -19.84 21.27
CA GLY A 87 -20.94 -20.91 20.20
C GLY A 87 -19.89 -22.08 20.00
N GLY A 88 -18.87 -21.98 19.11
CA GLY A 88 -17.77 -22.97 18.80
C GLY A 88 -17.74 -23.58 17.37
N LEU A 89 -16.60 -23.61 16.63
CA LEU A 89 -16.48 -24.12 15.22
C LEU A 89 -15.65 -25.43 15.07
N SER A 90 -16.06 -26.33 14.17
CA SER A 90 -15.35 -27.57 13.79
C SER A 90 -15.81 -28.12 12.43
N PHE A 91 -15.08 -29.05 11.78
CA PHE A 91 -15.56 -29.79 10.60
C PHE A 91 -15.83 -31.27 10.92
N ASP A 92 -16.81 -31.89 10.26
CA ASP A 92 -17.11 -33.32 10.39
C ASP A 92 -16.43 -34.19 9.31
N GLY A 93 -16.54 -35.52 9.46
CA GLY A 93 -15.94 -36.49 8.55
C GLY A 93 -16.53 -36.54 7.14
N GLY A 94 -17.56 -35.73 6.84
CA GLY A 94 -18.11 -35.52 5.51
C GLY A 94 -17.68 -34.19 4.86
N GLY A 95 -16.91 -33.36 5.57
CA GLY A 95 -16.48 -32.04 5.11
C GLY A 95 -17.46 -30.90 5.44
N TYR A 96 -18.45 -31.12 6.31
CA TYR A 96 -19.40 -30.08 6.70
C TYR A 96 -18.90 -29.29 7.92
N LEU A 97 -18.97 -27.95 7.84
CA LEU A 97 -18.66 -27.06 8.97
C LEU A 97 -19.78 -27.16 10.02
N LYS A 98 -19.46 -27.81 11.14
CA LYS A 98 -20.33 -28.05 12.28
C LYS A 98 -20.04 -27.05 13.41
N LEU A 99 -21.06 -26.29 13.80
CA LEU A 99 -21.06 -25.55 15.06
C LEU A 99 -21.28 -26.56 16.21
N ASP A 100 -20.37 -26.60 17.18
CA ASP A 100 -20.56 -27.44 18.38
C ASP A 100 -21.51 -26.72 19.34
N ALA A 101 -22.69 -27.27 19.59
CA ALA A 101 -23.80 -26.56 20.24
C ALA A 101 -23.60 -26.23 21.73
N GLY A 102 -22.41 -26.49 22.29
CA GLY A 102 -22.06 -26.29 23.70
C GLY A 102 -20.69 -25.67 23.99
N ARG A 103 -20.06 -24.96 23.04
CA ARG A 103 -18.76 -24.28 23.26
C ARG A 103 -18.89 -22.75 23.08
N GLN A 104 -17.80 -22.02 22.83
CA GLN A 104 -17.85 -20.60 22.44
C GLN A 104 -17.13 -20.37 21.09
N VAL A 105 -17.66 -19.53 20.18
CA VAL A 105 -16.88 -19.08 19.00
C VAL A 105 -16.18 -17.82 19.47
N GLN A 106 -14.94 -17.97 19.90
CA GLN A 106 -14.03 -16.86 20.07
C GLN A 106 -13.40 -16.51 18.73
N PHE A 107 -12.92 -15.28 18.58
CA PHE A 107 -12.16 -14.87 17.39
C PHE A 107 -10.93 -15.78 17.16
N ALA A 108 -10.36 -16.33 18.23
CA ALA A 108 -9.29 -17.32 18.20
C ALA A 108 -9.67 -18.64 17.49
N ASP A 109 -10.94 -19.06 17.51
CA ASP A 109 -11.38 -20.32 16.89
C ASP A 109 -11.42 -20.25 15.35
N PHE A 110 -11.43 -19.04 14.77
CA PHE A 110 -11.19 -18.89 13.34
C PHE A 110 -9.72 -19.17 12.98
N PHE A 111 -8.79 -18.90 13.91
CA PHE A 111 -7.35 -19.14 13.72
C PHE A 111 -6.92 -20.58 14.05
N SER A 112 -7.72 -21.33 14.82
CA SER A 112 -7.48 -22.76 15.07
C SER A 112 -7.84 -23.67 13.88
N LEU A 113 -8.68 -23.20 12.94
CA LEU A 113 -8.91 -23.86 11.65
C LEU A 113 -7.60 -24.01 10.85
N SER A 114 -7.57 -24.93 9.88
CA SER A 114 -6.50 -24.98 8.89
C SER A 114 -6.56 -23.80 7.92
N ARG A 115 -5.45 -23.57 7.20
CA ARG A 115 -5.37 -22.56 6.13
C ARG A 115 -6.38 -22.82 5.01
N GLN A 116 -6.68 -24.08 4.72
CA GLN A 116 -7.62 -24.47 3.66
C GLN A 116 -9.06 -24.19 4.06
N GLU A 117 -9.48 -24.61 5.26
CA GLU A 117 -10.83 -24.37 5.78
C GLU A 117 -11.15 -22.86 5.88
N ARG A 118 -10.20 -22.04 6.32
CA ARG A 118 -10.33 -20.56 6.28
C ARG A 118 -10.52 -20.02 4.87
N MET A 119 -9.85 -20.61 3.87
CA MET A 119 -9.98 -20.19 2.47
C MET A 119 -11.36 -20.54 1.90
N GLU A 120 -11.88 -21.74 2.20
CA GLU A 120 -13.20 -22.19 1.76
C GLU A 120 -14.33 -21.34 2.35
N ILE A 121 -14.27 -21.04 3.66
CA ILE A 121 -15.21 -20.11 4.32
C ILE A 121 -15.16 -18.71 3.67
N THR A 122 -13.95 -18.19 3.42
CA THR A 122 -13.78 -16.86 2.82
C THR A 122 -14.31 -16.80 1.39
N GLN A 123 -14.09 -17.86 0.61
CA GLN A 123 -14.56 -17.99 -0.78
C GLN A 123 -16.08 -18.06 -0.86
N LEU A 124 -16.72 -18.81 0.04
CA LEU A 124 -18.18 -18.97 0.05
C LEU A 124 -18.92 -17.73 0.58
N LEU A 125 -18.35 -17.00 1.54
CA LEU A 125 -18.92 -15.74 2.04
C LEU A 125 -18.82 -14.57 1.04
N GLY A 126 -18.21 -14.76 -0.14
CA GLY A 126 -18.06 -13.71 -1.16
C GLY A 126 -17.21 -12.52 -0.72
N LEU A 127 -16.46 -12.66 0.39
CA LEU A 127 -15.60 -11.64 0.94
C LEU A 127 -14.53 -11.29 -0.11
N LYS A 128 -14.60 -10.08 -0.67
CA LYS A 128 -13.69 -9.64 -1.72
C LYS A 128 -12.26 -9.63 -1.17
N ARG A 129 -11.54 -10.69 -1.53
CA ARG A 129 -10.24 -11.07 -0.97
C ARG A 129 -9.19 -10.00 -1.26
N THR A 130 -8.55 -9.50 -0.20
CA THR A 130 -7.16 -9.04 -0.29
C THR A 130 -6.33 -10.22 -0.78
N MET A 131 -5.99 -10.25 -2.07
CA MET A 131 -5.18 -11.32 -2.61
C MET A 131 -3.73 -11.07 -2.23
N ILE A 132 -3.11 -12.06 -1.59
CA ILE A 132 -1.73 -11.99 -1.11
C ILE A 132 -0.88 -12.92 -1.96
N THR A 133 -0.01 -12.35 -2.78
CA THR A 133 1.00 -13.09 -3.55
C THR A 133 2.35 -12.92 -2.86
N ARG A 134 2.97 -14.02 -2.43
CA ARG A 134 4.36 -14.01 -1.96
C ARG A 134 5.29 -14.26 -3.14
N ILE A 135 6.20 -13.32 -3.38
CA ILE A 135 7.23 -13.35 -4.42
C ILE A 135 8.60 -13.48 -3.74
N VAL A 136 9.48 -14.29 -4.31
CA VAL A 136 10.88 -14.48 -3.88
C VAL A 136 11.79 -14.41 -5.10
N SER A 137 13.10 -14.29 -4.90
CA SER A 137 14.06 -14.37 -6.00
C SER A 137 13.99 -15.76 -6.70
N PRO A 138 14.30 -15.87 -8.00
CA PRO A 138 14.29 -17.16 -8.72
C PRO A 138 15.33 -18.16 -8.24
N SER A 139 16.36 -17.71 -7.53
CA SER A 139 17.46 -18.54 -7.04
C SER A 139 17.95 -18.05 -5.68
N PRO A 140 17.21 -18.30 -4.59
CA PRO A 140 17.48 -17.69 -3.28
C PRO A 140 18.89 -17.95 -2.75
N LYS A 141 19.56 -16.88 -2.32
CA LYS A 141 20.88 -16.90 -1.67
C LYS A 141 20.81 -16.33 -0.26
N LYS A 142 21.74 -16.78 0.60
CA LYS A 142 21.89 -16.25 1.95
C LYS A 142 22.30 -14.77 1.90
N ASN A 143 21.64 -13.94 2.70
CA ASN A 143 21.91 -12.49 2.82
C ASN A 143 21.75 -11.68 1.51
N GLU A 144 20.96 -12.12 0.52
CA GLU A 144 20.76 -11.33 -0.71
C GLU A 144 19.80 -10.14 -0.53
N ALA A 145 18.99 -10.16 0.54
CA ALA A 145 18.04 -9.11 0.91
C ALA A 145 17.01 -8.77 -0.19
N PHE A 146 16.42 -9.79 -0.84
CA PHE A 146 15.33 -9.60 -1.79
C PHE A 146 14.17 -8.83 -1.17
N GLY A 147 13.71 -7.79 -1.86
CA GLY A 147 12.73 -6.84 -1.32
C GLY A 147 13.33 -5.62 -0.64
N SER A 148 14.64 -5.34 -0.82
CA SER A 148 15.36 -4.19 -0.26
C SER A 148 15.01 -2.84 -0.89
N SER A 149 14.31 -2.85 -2.01
CA SER A 149 13.65 -1.70 -2.60
C SER A 149 12.50 -2.21 -3.46
N VAL A 150 11.35 -1.55 -3.43
CA VAL A 150 10.14 -2.03 -4.10
C VAL A 150 9.45 -0.85 -4.79
N SER A 151 9.17 -0.99 -6.09
CA SER A 151 8.43 0.00 -6.87
C SER A 151 7.37 -0.70 -7.73
N MET A 152 6.17 -0.15 -7.73
CA MET A 152 5.01 -0.66 -8.46
C MET A 152 4.53 0.43 -9.43
N ASN A 153 4.07 0.04 -10.61
CA ASN A 153 3.51 0.98 -11.58
C ASN A 153 2.06 1.39 -11.22
N ALA A 154 1.52 2.40 -11.92
CA ALA A 154 0.20 2.97 -11.63
C ALA A 154 -0.94 1.93 -11.71
N ALA A 155 -0.89 1.02 -12.69
CA ALA A 155 -1.86 -0.05 -12.85
C ALA A 155 -1.78 -1.16 -11.78
N GLY A 156 -0.65 -1.29 -11.07
CA GLY A 156 -0.41 -2.37 -10.12
C GLY A 156 -0.11 -3.73 -10.77
N ASP A 157 0.32 -3.74 -12.04
CA ASP A 157 0.61 -4.96 -12.82
C ASP A 157 2.10 -5.12 -13.17
N CYS A 158 2.95 -4.16 -12.84
CA CYS A 158 4.40 -4.24 -12.99
C CYS A 158 5.09 -3.87 -11.66
N LEU A 159 6.01 -4.72 -11.22
CA LEU A 159 6.68 -4.62 -9.92
C LEU A 159 8.19 -4.80 -10.10
N ALA A 160 8.97 -3.77 -9.79
CA ALA A 160 10.42 -3.87 -9.67
C ALA A 160 10.80 -4.16 -8.22
N VAL A 161 11.73 -5.10 -8.02
CA VAL A 161 12.22 -5.53 -6.72
C VAL A 161 13.75 -5.54 -6.72
N GLY A 162 14.34 -4.71 -5.86
CA GLY A 162 15.77 -4.70 -5.59
C GLY A 162 16.21 -5.80 -4.63
N MET A 163 17.47 -6.19 -4.78
CA MET A 163 18.27 -6.96 -3.83
C MET A 163 19.73 -6.48 -3.94
N ASN A 164 20.69 -7.08 -3.23
CA ASN A 164 22.07 -6.59 -3.22
C ASN A 164 22.75 -6.53 -4.61
N ASN A 165 22.67 -7.60 -5.41
CA ASN A 165 23.45 -7.65 -6.67
C ASN A 165 22.59 -7.60 -7.95
N LYS A 166 21.25 -7.57 -7.82
CA LYS A 166 20.32 -7.74 -8.93
C LYS A 166 19.04 -6.93 -8.73
N VAL A 167 18.32 -6.70 -9.81
CA VAL A 167 16.91 -6.28 -9.76
C VAL A 167 16.08 -7.28 -10.54
N CYS A 168 14.91 -7.64 -10.00
CA CYS A 168 13.92 -8.46 -10.69
C CYS A 168 12.68 -7.62 -11.01
N VAL A 169 12.22 -7.66 -12.26
CA VAL A 169 10.93 -7.11 -12.66
C VAL A 169 9.93 -8.24 -12.90
N TYR A 170 8.85 -8.20 -12.13
CA TYR A 170 7.70 -9.06 -12.27
C TYR A 170 6.58 -8.31 -12.99
N THR A 171 5.84 -9.02 -13.82
CA THR A 171 4.66 -8.53 -14.54
C THR A 171 3.50 -9.49 -14.31
N ARG A 172 2.38 -8.93 -13.89
CA ARG A 172 1.12 -9.63 -13.66
C ARG A 172 0.43 -9.90 -14.99
N ARG A 173 -0.09 -11.11 -15.16
CA ARG A 173 -0.93 -11.52 -16.30
C ARG A 173 -2.29 -11.97 -15.77
N LYS A 174 -3.20 -12.38 -16.66
CA LYS A 174 -4.53 -12.91 -16.26
C LYS A 174 -4.47 -14.04 -15.22
N ASN A 175 -3.40 -14.83 -15.25
CA ASN A 175 -3.20 -16.00 -14.38
C ASN A 175 -2.34 -15.69 -13.12
N GLY A 176 -2.09 -14.41 -12.82
CA GLY A 176 -1.24 -13.98 -11.69
C GLY A 176 0.13 -13.46 -12.11
N TRP A 177 1.04 -13.33 -11.13
CA TRP A 177 2.41 -12.83 -11.32
C TRP A 177 3.33 -13.89 -11.95
N ASN A 178 4.26 -13.47 -12.81
CA ASN A 178 5.27 -14.33 -13.47
C ASN A 178 6.43 -14.77 -12.54
N THR A 179 6.12 -15.25 -11.34
CA THR A 179 7.12 -15.50 -10.28
C THR A 179 8.25 -16.46 -10.67
N SER A 180 8.01 -17.40 -11.60
CA SER A 180 9.02 -18.36 -12.07
C SER A 180 10.01 -17.78 -13.09
N THR A 181 9.65 -16.71 -13.80
CA THR A 181 10.45 -16.12 -14.90
C THR A 181 10.34 -14.59 -14.91
N PRO A 182 10.86 -13.89 -13.89
CA PRO A 182 11.03 -12.44 -13.94
C PRO A 182 12.07 -12.04 -14.97
N ILE A 183 12.03 -10.77 -15.37
CA ILE A 183 13.16 -10.14 -16.07
C ILE A 183 14.20 -9.79 -15.01
N VAL A 184 15.43 -10.23 -15.20
CA VAL A 184 16.54 -10.03 -14.25
C VAL A 184 17.53 -9.04 -14.84
N PHE A 185 17.88 -8.03 -14.05
CA PHE A 185 18.90 -7.04 -14.36
C PHE A 185 20.12 -7.37 -13.52
N GLU A 186 21.16 -7.92 -14.15
CA GLU A 186 22.44 -8.24 -13.52
C GLU A 186 23.41 -7.11 -13.84
N VAL A 187 23.58 -6.20 -12.87
CA VAL A 187 24.28 -4.94 -13.11
C VAL A 187 25.74 -5.05 -12.62
N TYR A 188 26.55 -5.67 -13.47
CA TYR A 188 28.01 -5.86 -13.36
C TYR A 188 28.49 -7.01 -12.45
N GLU A 189 29.56 -7.69 -12.88
CA GLU A 189 30.16 -8.84 -12.18
C GLU A 189 31.34 -8.48 -11.27
N ASP A 190 31.88 -7.26 -11.39
CA ASP A 190 33.15 -6.89 -10.74
C ASP A 190 32.97 -6.10 -9.43
N VAL A 191 33.79 -6.47 -8.44
CA VAL A 191 33.87 -5.95 -7.07
C VAL A 191 32.62 -6.13 -6.18
N SER A 192 32.87 -6.33 -4.89
CA SER A 192 31.91 -6.69 -3.83
C SER A 192 30.92 -5.58 -3.46
N HIS A 193 29.95 -5.31 -4.34
CA HIS A 193 28.81 -4.43 -4.08
C HIS A 193 27.80 -5.11 -3.15
N ASN A 194 28.11 -5.16 -1.84
CA ASN A 194 27.20 -5.72 -0.83
C ASN A 194 26.10 -4.71 -0.39
N SER A 195 25.71 -3.81 -1.31
CA SER A 195 24.76 -2.71 -1.14
C SER A 195 23.51 -2.97 -1.98
N SER A 196 22.33 -2.69 -1.44
CA SER A 196 21.06 -2.94 -2.13
C SER A 196 20.83 -2.01 -3.32
N TRP A 197 20.27 -2.54 -4.41
CA TRP A 197 19.75 -1.72 -5.51
C TRP A 197 18.45 -1.02 -5.13
N TYR A 198 18.41 0.30 -5.33
CA TYR A 198 17.20 1.13 -5.28
C TYR A 198 16.52 1.14 -6.64
N VAL A 199 15.18 1.02 -6.63
CA VAL A 199 14.37 0.87 -7.85
C VAL A 199 13.26 1.91 -7.92
N SER A 200 13.02 2.48 -9.11
CA SER A 200 11.88 3.35 -9.37
C SER A 200 11.33 3.07 -10.78
N LEU A 201 10.07 2.66 -10.86
CA LEU A 201 9.30 2.56 -12.11
C LEU A 201 8.54 3.85 -12.37
N ASN A 202 8.32 4.16 -13.65
CA ASN A 202 7.31 5.14 -14.07
C ASN A 202 5.89 4.54 -14.05
N ALA A 203 4.87 5.37 -14.30
CA ALA A 203 3.45 4.95 -14.19
C ALA A 203 3.08 3.83 -15.19
N ALA A 204 3.65 3.83 -16.39
CA ALA A 204 3.45 2.78 -17.40
C ALA A 204 4.21 1.47 -17.09
N GLY A 205 5.18 1.50 -16.17
CA GLY A 205 6.06 0.36 -15.88
C GLY A 205 6.98 -0.01 -17.05
N ASP A 206 7.31 0.96 -17.92
CA ASP A 206 8.18 0.79 -19.09
C ASP A 206 9.50 1.57 -19.01
N CYS A 207 9.66 2.42 -18.00
CA CYS A 207 10.92 3.09 -17.66
C CYS A 207 11.29 2.71 -16.23
N LEU A 208 12.51 2.19 -16.05
CA LEU A 208 13.03 1.73 -14.75
C LEU A 208 14.36 2.43 -14.45
N ALA A 209 14.38 3.25 -13.42
CA ALA A 209 15.60 3.81 -12.86
C ALA A 209 16.15 2.91 -11.76
N LEU A 210 17.44 2.62 -11.84
CA LEU A 210 18.20 1.83 -10.89
C LEU A 210 19.33 2.67 -10.29
N GLY A 211 19.43 2.68 -8.95
CA GLY A 211 20.52 3.28 -8.19
C GLY A 211 21.25 2.25 -7.34
N ASN A 212 22.57 2.27 -7.33
CA ASN A 212 23.38 1.53 -6.37
C ASN A 212 24.49 2.43 -5.83
N MET A 213 24.53 2.55 -4.51
CA MET A 213 25.63 3.18 -3.80
C MET A 213 26.84 2.22 -3.81
N ALA A 214 27.99 2.70 -4.24
CA ALA A 214 29.23 1.94 -4.16
C ALA A 214 29.61 1.61 -2.70
N PRO A 215 30.35 0.51 -2.44
CA PRO A 215 30.94 0.26 -1.13
C PRO A 215 31.91 1.39 -0.74
N PHE A 216 32.17 1.54 0.56
CA PHE A 216 33.05 2.57 1.17
C PHE A 216 34.57 2.38 0.86
N SER A 217 34.92 1.98 -0.36
CA SER A 217 36.27 1.92 -0.91
C SER A 217 36.50 3.10 -1.86
N ALA A 218 37.63 3.79 -1.72
CA ALA A 218 37.90 5.09 -2.35
C ALA A 218 37.88 5.13 -3.89
N ASP A 219 37.91 3.96 -4.56
CA ASP A 219 38.05 3.84 -6.01
C ASP A 219 36.73 3.52 -6.74
N THR A 220 35.61 3.32 -6.02
CA THR A 220 34.31 2.95 -6.60
C THR A 220 33.28 4.06 -6.45
N GLN A 221 32.79 4.59 -7.57
CA GLN A 221 31.70 5.57 -7.61
C GLN A 221 30.35 4.86 -7.74
N GLY A 222 29.33 5.34 -7.02
CA GLY A 222 27.98 4.81 -7.12
C GLY A 222 27.35 5.03 -8.51
N ARG A 223 26.41 4.16 -8.88
CA ARG A 223 25.89 4.04 -10.25
C ARG A 223 24.41 4.35 -10.31
N VAL A 224 24.03 5.17 -11.29
CA VAL A 224 22.63 5.41 -11.67
C VAL A 224 22.45 5.08 -13.14
N CYS A 225 21.39 4.34 -13.46
CA CYS A 225 21.07 3.96 -14.83
C CYS A 225 19.57 3.81 -15.06
N VAL A 226 19.14 4.06 -16.31
CA VAL A 226 17.75 3.90 -16.75
C VAL A 226 17.67 2.84 -17.84
N TYR A 227 16.77 1.88 -17.63
CA TYR A 227 16.37 0.86 -18.58
C TYR A 227 15.00 1.23 -19.16
N THR A 228 14.76 0.88 -20.43
CA THR A 228 13.48 1.14 -21.11
C THR A 228 12.93 -0.16 -21.71
N ARG A 229 11.61 -0.32 -21.65
CA ARG A 229 10.86 -1.43 -22.23
C ARG A 229 10.14 -0.98 -23.50
N THR A 230 10.63 -1.40 -24.66
CA THR A 230 10.03 -1.08 -25.96
C THR A 230 9.29 -2.30 -26.49
N ASN A 231 8.03 -2.14 -26.91
CA ASN A 231 7.20 -3.24 -27.45
C ASN A 231 7.14 -4.49 -26.54
N GLY A 232 7.18 -4.29 -25.21
CA GLY A 232 7.13 -5.36 -24.21
C GLY A 232 8.49 -6.01 -23.88
N VAL A 233 9.57 -5.64 -24.56
CA VAL A 233 10.94 -6.16 -24.32
C VAL A 233 11.77 -5.11 -23.59
N TRP A 234 12.41 -5.49 -22.49
CA TRP A 234 13.39 -4.64 -21.79
C TRP A 234 14.75 -4.73 -22.49
N ASP A 235 15.37 -3.59 -22.77
CA ASP A 235 16.77 -3.54 -23.21
C ASP A 235 17.67 -3.64 -21.97
N THR A 236 17.98 -4.87 -21.55
CA THR A 236 18.82 -5.16 -20.36
C THR A 236 20.32 -4.96 -20.62
N GLU A 237 20.74 -4.84 -21.88
CA GLU A 237 22.15 -4.80 -22.28
C GLU A 237 22.66 -3.37 -22.49
N ASN A 238 21.80 -2.43 -22.91
CA ASN A 238 22.18 -1.07 -23.27
C ASN A 238 21.51 0.01 -22.37
N PRO A 239 21.71 -0.02 -21.04
CA PRO A 239 21.14 0.99 -20.16
C PRO A 239 21.71 2.38 -20.42
N ILE A 240 20.88 3.39 -20.20
CA ILE A 240 21.31 4.79 -20.18
C ILE A 240 21.98 5.04 -18.82
N VAL A 241 23.30 4.95 -18.78
CA VAL A 241 24.11 5.23 -17.59
C VAL A 241 24.29 6.74 -17.42
N PHE A 242 24.08 7.25 -16.21
CA PHE A 242 24.28 8.65 -15.86
C PHE A 242 25.73 8.86 -15.39
N PRO A 243 26.36 10.01 -15.71
CA PRO A 243 27.73 10.25 -15.30
C PRO A 243 27.83 10.30 -13.77
N PRO A 244 28.94 9.82 -13.19
CA PRO A 244 29.21 10.02 -11.79
C PRO A 244 29.29 11.52 -11.51
N MET A 245 28.72 11.94 -10.39
CA MET A 245 28.75 13.31 -9.92
C MET A 245 29.77 13.48 -8.80
N ALA A 246 30.02 14.72 -8.38
CA ALA A 246 30.86 15.03 -7.21
C ALA A 246 30.27 14.53 -5.87
N HIS A 247 29.10 13.89 -5.88
CA HIS A 247 28.56 13.15 -4.74
C HIS A 247 29.23 11.77 -4.64
N GLU A 248 29.95 11.54 -3.54
CA GLU A 248 30.51 10.21 -3.18
C GLU A 248 29.43 9.09 -3.18
N TYR A 249 28.16 9.43 -2.95
CA TYR A 249 27.03 8.49 -2.77
C TYR A 249 25.96 8.59 -3.86
N PHE A 250 26.33 9.00 -5.08
CA PHE A 250 25.41 9.01 -6.22
C PHE A 250 24.76 7.63 -6.43
N GLY A 251 23.43 7.56 -6.46
CA GLY A 251 22.69 6.30 -6.55
C GLY A 251 22.27 5.65 -5.22
N VAL A 252 22.49 6.31 -4.08
CA VAL A 252 21.87 5.90 -2.78
C VAL A 252 20.34 6.08 -2.77
N ASN A 253 19.80 6.88 -3.69
CA ASN A 253 18.37 7.01 -3.95
C ASN A 253 18.13 7.29 -5.44
N VAL A 254 16.98 6.84 -5.97
CA VAL A 254 16.45 7.18 -7.30
C VAL A 254 14.94 7.40 -7.22
N SER A 255 14.41 8.39 -7.95
CA SER A 255 12.97 8.59 -8.15
C SER A 255 12.69 9.11 -9.56
N LEU A 256 11.87 8.38 -10.31
CA LEU A 256 11.24 8.83 -11.55
C LEU A 256 9.92 9.57 -11.26
N ASN A 257 9.45 10.36 -12.23
CA ASN A 257 8.04 10.79 -12.32
C ASN A 257 7.20 9.79 -13.14
N ALA A 258 5.88 10.00 -13.23
CA ALA A 258 4.96 9.10 -13.94
C ALA A 258 5.26 8.95 -15.43
N ALA A 259 5.70 10.03 -16.10
CA ALA A 259 6.11 10.01 -17.50
C ALA A 259 7.46 9.31 -17.73
N GLY A 260 8.24 9.09 -16.67
CA GLY A 260 9.61 8.59 -16.74
C GLY A 260 10.55 9.54 -17.49
N ASP A 261 10.21 10.82 -17.58
CA ASP A 261 10.99 11.86 -18.26
C ASP A 261 11.76 12.79 -17.32
N CYS A 262 11.56 12.62 -16.00
CA CYS A 262 12.32 13.29 -14.97
C CYS A 262 12.90 12.23 -14.03
N LEU A 263 14.20 12.34 -13.74
CA LEU A 263 14.91 11.47 -12.80
C LEU A 263 15.66 12.34 -11.78
N VAL A 264 15.39 12.12 -10.50
CA VAL A 264 16.28 12.56 -9.42
C VAL A 264 17.05 11.37 -8.88
N ALA A 265 18.33 11.60 -8.56
CA ALA A 265 19.20 10.59 -7.97
C ALA A 265 20.38 11.25 -7.26
N GLY A 266 20.74 10.78 -6.07
CA GLY A 266 21.87 11.33 -5.35
C GLY A 266 21.75 11.25 -3.84
N GLY A 267 22.63 12.00 -3.19
CA GLY A 267 22.80 12.10 -1.74
C GLY A 267 24.25 12.47 -1.44
N ALA A 268 24.47 13.50 -0.62
CA ALA A 268 25.76 13.72 0.03
C ALA A 268 25.82 12.96 1.36
N TYR A 269 27.00 12.73 1.92
CA TYR A 269 27.18 12.18 3.26
C TYR A 269 28.29 12.98 3.96
N TYR A 270 28.00 13.54 5.13
CA TYR A 270 29.00 14.14 6.03
C TYR A 270 30.03 15.09 5.36
N HIS A 271 29.56 16.07 4.59
CA HIS A 271 30.37 17.19 4.14
C HIS A 271 29.81 18.49 4.72
N TYR A 272 30.54 19.08 5.67
CA TYR A 272 30.18 20.37 6.28
C TYR A 272 30.54 21.54 5.35
N ASP A 273 31.56 21.35 4.51
CA ASP A 273 32.22 22.40 3.73
C ASP A 273 32.02 22.28 2.20
N ILE A 274 31.33 21.24 1.71
CA ILE A 274 31.11 21.02 0.27
C ILE A 274 29.62 21.04 -0.06
N THR A 275 29.14 22.17 -0.58
CA THR A 275 27.79 22.36 -1.11
C THR A 275 27.68 21.83 -2.55
N VAL A 276 27.70 20.51 -2.75
CA VAL A 276 27.37 19.93 -4.06
C VAL A 276 25.86 20.05 -4.27
N PRO A 277 25.35 20.67 -5.34
CA PRO A 277 23.92 20.77 -5.59
C PRO A 277 23.32 19.41 -5.95
N PHE A 278 22.08 19.16 -5.54
CA PHE A 278 21.38 17.91 -5.84
C PHE A 278 20.79 17.93 -7.26
N PRO A 279 20.95 16.86 -8.07
CA PRO A 279 20.61 16.89 -9.50
C PRO A 279 19.19 16.38 -9.81
N MET A 280 18.60 16.95 -10.86
CA MET A 280 17.45 16.41 -11.56
C MET A 280 17.74 16.37 -13.06
N PHE A 281 17.78 15.17 -13.64
CA PHE A 281 17.93 14.98 -15.07
C PHE A 281 16.56 14.98 -15.75
N THR A 282 16.53 15.47 -16.99
CA THR A 282 15.31 15.49 -17.80
C THR A 282 15.51 14.76 -19.13
N ARG A 283 14.42 14.20 -19.67
CA ARG A 283 14.35 13.51 -20.96
C ARG A 283 13.43 14.30 -21.88
N THR A 284 13.92 14.64 -23.06
CA THR A 284 13.12 15.32 -24.10
C THR A 284 13.25 14.52 -25.38
N ASN A 285 12.11 14.21 -26.03
CA ASN A 285 12.05 13.40 -27.26
C ASN A 285 12.83 12.07 -27.17
N GLY A 286 12.76 11.41 -26.01
CA GLY A 286 13.45 10.14 -25.74
C GLY A 286 14.92 10.26 -25.30
N VAL A 287 15.54 11.44 -25.40
CA VAL A 287 16.96 11.67 -25.05
C VAL A 287 17.08 12.31 -23.67
N TRP A 288 17.86 11.70 -22.78
CA TRP A 288 18.21 12.28 -21.47
C TRP A 288 19.32 13.33 -21.60
N ASP A 289 19.08 14.54 -21.09
CA ASP A 289 20.17 15.49 -20.84
C ASP A 289 20.93 15.06 -19.57
N ARG A 290 22.06 14.40 -19.80
CA ARG A 290 23.00 13.93 -18.76
C ARG A 290 24.09 14.95 -18.44
N LYS A 291 24.13 16.10 -19.13
CA LYS A 291 25.22 17.10 -19.02
C LYS A 291 24.76 18.39 -18.36
N ASN A 292 23.49 18.77 -18.51
CA ASN A 292 22.91 19.99 -17.94
C ASN A 292 21.71 19.63 -17.03
N PRO A 293 21.93 18.94 -15.89
CA PRO A 293 20.87 18.68 -14.94
C PRO A 293 20.31 19.99 -14.35
N ILE A 294 19.06 19.97 -13.92
CA ILE A 294 18.52 21.01 -13.05
C ILE A 294 19.12 20.80 -11.66
N GLU A 295 19.99 21.71 -11.25
CA GLU A 295 20.68 21.68 -9.96
C GLU A 295 19.86 22.37 -8.86
N PHE A 296 19.67 21.70 -7.72
CA PHE A 296 19.05 22.23 -6.52
C PHE A 296 20.14 22.58 -5.49
N PRO A 297 20.34 23.85 -5.13
CA PRO A 297 21.38 24.25 -4.18
C PRO A 297 21.23 23.56 -2.82
N THR A 298 22.33 23.01 -2.32
CA THR A 298 22.41 22.47 -0.95
C THR A 298 22.50 23.64 0.03
N PRO A 299 21.56 23.79 1.00
CA PRO A 299 21.61 24.89 1.94
C PRO A 299 22.83 24.80 2.86
N LEU A 300 23.37 25.96 3.27
CA LEU A 300 24.66 26.06 3.97
C LEU A 300 24.70 25.27 5.29
N GLY A 301 25.58 24.28 5.35
CA GLY A 301 25.82 23.44 6.53
C GLY A 301 24.81 22.32 6.75
N VAL A 302 23.90 22.07 5.80
CA VAL A 302 23.00 20.90 5.84
C VAL A 302 23.80 19.64 5.51
N ASN A 303 23.91 18.71 6.46
CA ASN A 303 24.49 17.40 6.18
C ASN A 303 23.45 16.42 5.61
N SER A 304 23.94 15.44 4.85
CA SER A 304 23.14 14.38 4.22
C SER A 304 22.02 14.87 3.28
N PHE A 305 22.19 16.06 2.68
CA PHE A 305 21.21 16.62 1.76
C PHE A 305 20.99 15.71 0.54
N GLY A 306 19.71 15.45 0.25
CA GLY A 306 19.26 14.58 -0.83
C GLY A 306 19.44 13.07 -0.58
N TRP A 307 19.85 12.63 0.62
CA TRP A 307 20.07 11.20 0.93
C TRP A 307 18.84 10.34 0.66
N ILE A 308 17.65 10.88 0.89
CA ILE A 308 16.39 10.39 0.33
C ILE A 308 15.77 11.54 -0.46
N ALA A 309 15.27 11.22 -1.65
CA ALA A 309 14.48 12.10 -2.49
C ALA A 309 13.14 11.44 -2.87
N CYS A 310 12.13 12.26 -3.10
CA CYS A 310 10.85 11.84 -3.67
C CYS A 310 10.39 12.91 -4.65
N LEU A 311 10.23 12.53 -5.92
CA LEU A 311 9.64 13.37 -6.96
C LEU A 311 8.15 13.03 -7.08
N SER A 312 7.29 14.03 -7.24
CA SER A 312 5.87 13.81 -7.51
C SER A 312 5.64 13.16 -8.88
N ALA A 313 4.50 12.48 -9.06
CA ALA A 313 4.17 11.80 -10.31
C ALA A 313 4.13 12.78 -11.50
N VAL A 314 3.65 14.02 -11.29
CA VAL A 314 3.65 15.10 -12.29
C VAL A 314 5.05 15.68 -12.55
N GLY A 315 6.03 15.46 -11.64
CA GLY A 315 7.37 16.05 -11.75
C GLY A 315 7.43 17.55 -11.43
N ASN A 316 6.43 18.06 -10.69
CA ASN A 316 6.26 19.46 -10.30
C ASN A 316 6.65 19.75 -8.84
N CYS A 317 6.94 18.73 -8.04
CA CYS A 317 7.23 18.86 -6.62
C CYS A 317 8.32 17.86 -6.24
N LEU A 318 9.37 18.33 -5.55
CA LEU A 318 10.51 17.52 -5.15
C LEU A 318 10.72 17.69 -3.65
N ALA A 319 10.62 16.59 -2.90
CA ALA A 319 10.94 16.54 -1.48
C ALA A 319 12.33 15.90 -1.29
N LEU A 320 13.24 16.62 -0.62
CA LEU A 320 14.59 16.17 -0.28
C LEU A 320 14.76 16.12 1.24
N HIS A 321 15.39 15.07 1.75
CA HIS A 321 15.84 15.04 3.14
C HIS A 321 17.15 15.81 3.32
N GLY A 322 17.33 16.43 4.47
CA GLY A 322 18.60 16.96 4.95
C GLY A 322 18.57 17.15 6.46
N TYR A 323 19.74 17.37 7.08
CA TYR A 323 19.88 17.50 8.52
C TYR A 323 20.56 18.80 8.89
N GLN A 324 19.91 19.65 9.72
CA GLN A 324 20.52 20.84 10.32
C GLN A 324 19.62 21.54 11.37
N PRO A 325 20.06 21.73 12.63
CA PRO A 325 20.59 20.65 13.47
C PRO A 325 19.55 19.53 13.74
N LEU A 326 18.34 19.66 13.18
CA LEU A 326 17.26 18.68 13.18
C LEU A 326 17.08 18.06 11.80
N SER A 327 16.51 16.87 11.77
CA SER A 327 16.04 16.24 10.54
C SER A 327 14.94 17.09 9.88
N THR A 328 15.14 17.46 8.61
CA THR A 328 14.32 18.43 7.87
C THR A 328 14.00 17.88 6.48
N ILE A 329 12.78 18.11 6.00
CA ILE A 329 12.38 17.84 4.62
C ILE A 329 12.23 19.19 3.90
N TYR A 330 12.97 19.35 2.81
CA TYR A 330 12.97 20.51 1.94
C TYR A 330 12.09 20.22 0.73
N VAL A 331 10.99 20.96 0.58
CA VAL A 331 10.05 20.79 -0.53
C VAL A 331 10.21 21.94 -1.53
N TYR A 332 10.69 21.59 -2.71
CA TYR A 332 10.80 22.46 -3.86
C TYR A 332 9.54 22.32 -4.72
N THR A 333 9.07 23.41 -5.31
CA THR A 333 7.89 23.43 -6.19
C THR A 333 8.21 24.08 -7.52
N ARG A 334 7.67 23.49 -8.59
CA ARG A 334 7.70 24.02 -9.95
C ARG A 334 6.38 24.71 -10.26
N THR A 335 6.42 26.03 -10.44
CA THR A 335 5.25 26.86 -10.77
C THR A 335 5.46 27.48 -12.14
N ASN A 336 4.46 27.36 -13.03
CA ASN A 336 4.51 27.91 -14.40
C ASN A 336 5.79 27.54 -15.19
N GLY A 337 6.30 26.31 -14.98
CA GLY A 337 7.50 25.79 -15.65
C GLY A 337 8.83 26.09 -14.93
N THR A 338 8.85 26.95 -13.92
CA THR A 338 10.06 27.37 -13.18
C THR A 338 10.10 26.77 -11.78
N TRP A 339 11.25 26.26 -11.35
CA TRP A 339 11.48 25.82 -9.97
C TRP A 339 11.90 27.00 -9.09
N ASP A 340 11.25 27.18 -7.94
CA ASP A 340 11.86 27.96 -6.85
C ASP A 340 12.90 27.08 -6.16
N ARG A 341 14.18 27.37 -6.42
CA ARG A 341 15.33 26.58 -5.95
C ARG A 341 16.05 27.21 -4.76
N GLU A 342 15.74 28.46 -4.44
CA GLU A 342 16.39 29.22 -3.37
C GLU A 342 15.54 29.23 -2.10
N ASN A 343 14.21 29.06 -2.21
CA ASN A 343 13.27 29.15 -1.08
C ASN A 343 12.44 27.86 -0.88
N PRO A 344 13.07 26.69 -0.65
CA PRO A 344 12.32 25.46 -0.34
C PRO A 344 11.47 25.61 0.92
N VAL A 345 10.26 25.05 0.89
CA VAL A 345 9.42 24.97 2.09
C VAL A 345 9.99 23.90 3.02
N GLN A 346 10.36 24.31 4.22
CA GLN A 346 10.96 23.43 5.22
C GLN A 346 9.89 22.85 6.16
N PHE A 347 9.95 21.53 6.35
CA PHE A 347 9.19 20.77 7.33
C PHE A 347 10.18 20.13 8.31
N ARG A 348 9.97 20.38 9.61
CA ARG A 348 10.84 19.91 10.69
C ARG A 348 10.00 19.40 11.87
N GLY A 349 10.62 18.58 12.72
CA GLY A 349 10.06 18.17 13.99
C GLY A 349 9.87 19.34 14.97
N SER A 350 9.33 19.05 16.15
CA SER A 350 9.10 20.07 17.18
C SER A 350 10.41 20.73 17.65
N GLU A 351 10.37 22.03 17.91
CA GLU A 351 11.56 22.84 18.22
C GLU A 351 12.22 22.50 19.56
N ASP A 352 11.52 21.76 20.42
CA ASP A 352 12.00 21.19 21.68
C ASP A 352 12.87 19.92 21.49
N ASN A 353 13.09 19.49 20.24
CA ASN A 353 13.83 18.28 19.87
C ASN A 353 13.21 16.97 20.44
N SER A 354 11.92 16.99 20.83
CA SER A 354 11.23 15.81 21.37
C SER A 354 10.65 14.88 20.29
N SER A 355 10.67 15.30 19.02
CA SER A 355 10.25 14.49 17.88
C SER A 355 11.18 14.66 16.68
N VAL A 356 11.71 13.55 16.17
CA VAL A 356 12.68 13.51 15.07
C VAL A 356 11.99 12.99 13.82
N PHE A 357 11.93 13.85 12.80
CA PHE A 357 11.52 13.45 11.46
C PHE A 357 12.42 12.33 10.95
N SER A 358 11.82 11.26 10.45
CA SER A 358 12.59 10.12 9.96
C SER A 358 12.91 10.25 8.45
N LEU A 359 13.70 9.31 7.93
CA LEU A 359 14.00 9.19 6.50
C LEU A 359 12.80 8.69 5.64
N VAL A 360 11.59 8.71 6.21
CA VAL A 360 10.38 8.09 5.63
C VAL A 360 9.37 9.18 5.30
N PHE A 361 9.20 9.47 4.01
CA PHE A 361 8.19 10.41 3.50
C PHE A 361 7.67 9.98 2.13
N SER A 362 6.50 10.51 1.75
CA SER A 362 5.87 10.27 0.44
C SER A 362 5.11 11.52 -0.01
N LEU A 363 5.28 11.88 -1.28
CA LEU A 363 4.36 12.79 -1.98
C LEU A 363 3.22 11.98 -2.61
N ASN A 364 2.13 12.68 -2.99
CA ASN A 364 1.13 12.20 -3.95
C ASN A 364 1.47 12.70 -5.38
N ALA A 365 0.61 12.45 -6.37
CA ALA A 365 0.88 12.72 -7.78
C ALA A 365 1.10 14.21 -8.10
N GLU A 366 0.22 15.07 -7.58
CA GLU A 366 0.27 16.53 -7.76
C GLU A 366 1.33 17.21 -6.85
N GLY A 367 1.87 16.46 -5.90
CA GLY A 367 2.80 16.97 -4.88
C GLY A 367 2.19 18.04 -3.98
N ASP A 368 0.87 18.04 -3.80
CA ASP A 368 0.12 18.89 -2.88
C ASP A 368 -0.17 18.21 -1.53
N ARG A 369 0.20 16.94 -1.38
CA ARG A 369 0.16 16.20 -0.11
C ARG A 369 1.52 15.60 0.19
N LEU A 370 1.99 15.77 1.43
CA LEU A 370 3.23 15.20 1.94
C LEU A 370 2.94 14.41 3.21
N ALA A 371 3.12 13.09 3.16
CA ALA A 371 3.14 12.24 4.34
C ALA A 371 4.57 12.14 4.89
N VAL A 372 4.74 12.22 6.21
CA VAL A 372 6.03 12.15 6.91
C VAL A 372 5.93 11.23 8.13
N GLY A 373 6.82 10.23 8.21
CA GLY A 373 7.00 9.38 9.39
C GLY A 373 7.91 10.04 10.43
N VAL A 374 7.53 9.98 11.69
CA VAL A 374 8.21 10.65 12.82
C VAL A 374 8.38 9.65 13.96
N ASP A 375 9.54 9.64 14.61
CA ASP A 375 9.86 8.80 15.78
C ASP A 375 9.69 7.28 15.61
N TYR A 376 9.54 6.73 14.39
CA TYR A 376 9.24 5.30 14.21
C TYR A 376 10.27 4.39 14.90
N HIS A 377 11.54 4.82 14.99
CA HIS A 377 12.64 4.07 15.60
C HIS A 377 12.47 3.89 17.13
N ILE A 378 11.64 4.72 17.78
CA ILE A 378 11.22 4.56 19.16
C ILE A 378 9.95 3.70 19.13
N PRO A 379 9.97 2.44 19.64
CA PRO A 379 8.95 1.45 19.34
C PRO A 379 7.50 1.93 19.47
N THR A 380 7.15 2.64 20.54
CA THR A 380 5.77 3.07 20.83
C THR A 380 5.48 4.54 20.53
N SER A 381 6.44 5.31 19.97
CA SER A 381 6.28 6.76 19.72
C SER A 381 6.04 7.12 18.25
N GLY A 382 6.10 6.14 17.35
CA GLY A 382 5.91 6.32 15.92
C GLY A 382 4.60 7.03 15.56
N LYS A 383 4.70 8.08 14.74
CA LYS A 383 3.58 8.88 14.22
C LYS A 383 3.73 9.05 12.71
N VAL A 384 2.63 9.33 12.03
CA VAL A 384 2.67 9.86 10.65
C VAL A 384 1.90 11.17 10.60
N TYR A 385 2.47 12.17 9.95
CA TYR A 385 1.83 13.46 9.69
C TYR A 385 1.55 13.61 8.20
N LEU A 386 0.37 14.11 7.85
CA LEU A 386 -0.01 14.43 6.47
C LEU A 386 -0.26 15.93 6.36
N TYR A 387 0.67 16.60 5.69
CA TYR A 387 0.59 18.00 5.31
C TYR A 387 -0.15 18.15 3.99
N THR A 388 -0.91 19.22 3.83
CA THR A 388 -1.65 19.54 2.59
C THR A 388 -1.31 20.96 2.12
N ARG A 389 -1.19 21.13 0.81
CA ARG A 389 -0.94 22.41 0.13
C ARG A 389 -2.20 22.87 -0.58
N THR A 390 -2.74 24.01 -0.18
CA THR A 390 -3.91 24.61 -0.81
C THR A 390 -3.51 25.96 -1.41
N ASN A 391 -3.83 26.20 -2.68
CA ASN A 391 -3.50 27.44 -3.40
C ASN A 391 -2.01 27.84 -3.30
N GLY A 392 -1.11 26.85 -3.32
CA GLY A 392 0.35 27.03 -3.20
C GLY A 392 0.90 27.12 -1.77
N ILE A 393 0.04 27.22 -0.75
CA ILE A 393 0.45 27.37 0.66
C ILE A 393 0.30 26.03 1.39
N TRP A 394 1.36 25.57 2.04
CA TRP A 394 1.34 24.37 2.89
C TRP A 394 0.80 24.71 4.29
N ASP A 395 -0.26 24.01 4.72
CA ASP A 395 -0.67 24.02 6.13
C ASP A 395 0.32 23.17 6.93
N ARG A 396 1.21 23.86 7.67
CA ARG A 396 2.22 23.26 8.56
C ARG A 396 1.79 23.27 10.03
N GLU A 397 0.71 23.98 10.36
CA GLU A 397 0.24 24.17 11.73
C GLU A 397 -0.81 23.13 12.12
N ASN A 398 -1.64 22.68 11.17
CA ASN A 398 -2.73 21.73 11.39
C ASN A 398 -2.62 20.44 10.53
N PRO A 399 -1.46 19.76 10.47
CA PRO A 399 -1.34 18.50 9.73
C PRO A 399 -2.23 17.41 10.32
N ILE A 400 -2.77 16.54 9.46
CA ILE A 400 -3.53 15.37 9.91
C ILE A 400 -2.54 14.38 10.53
N LYS A 401 -2.80 13.99 11.78
CA LYS A 401 -1.91 13.13 12.58
C LYS A 401 -2.49 11.73 12.71
N PHE A 402 -1.72 10.74 12.27
CA PHE A 402 -2.02 9.32 12.41
C PHE A 402 -1.18 8.73 13.55
N LEU A 403 -1.82 7.90 14.36
CA LEU A 403 -1.24 7.19 15.50
C LEU A 403 -1.43 5.68 15.33
N ALA A 404 -0.60 4.92 16.04
CA ALA A 404 -0.77 3.48 16.23
C ALA A 404 -2.21 3.17 16.75
N PRO A 405 -3.02 2.37 16.03
CA PRO A 405 -4.43 2.15 16.38
C PRO A 405 -4.69 1.34 17.67
N ALA A 406 -3.68 0.61 18.16
CA ALA A 406 -3.82 -0.28 19.31
C ALA A 406 -2.53 -0.32 20.16
N SER A 407 -2.68 -0.69 21.44
CA SER A 407 -1.55 -0.99 22.32
C SER A 407 -0.78 -2.22 21.83
N GLY A 408 0.56 -2.18 21.89
CA GLY A 408 1.42 -3.24 21.37
C GLY A 408 1.70 -3.19 19.86
N VAL A 409 1.27 -2.13 19.17
CA VAL A 409 1.75 -1.80 17.82
C VAL A 409 3.06 -1.02 17.96
N THR A 410 4.15 -1.57 17.42
CA THR A 410 5.48 -0.95 17.47
C THR A 410 5.97 -0.51 16.10
N TYR A 411 6.95 0.40 16.06
CA TYR A 411 7.59 0.92 14.84
C TYR A 411 6.60 1.49 13.80
N PHE A 412 5.48 2.07 14.26
CA PHE A 412 4.46 2.67 13.40
C PHE A 412 5.04 3.84 12.57
N GLY A 413 4.83 3.83 11.26
CA GLY A 413 5.40 4.83 10.35
C GLY A 413 6.78 4.48 9.82
N ARG A 414 7.28 3.24 10.00
CA ARG A 414 8.60 2.81 9.48
C ARG A 414 8.72 2.75 7.96
N ALA A 415 7.59 2.64 7.27
CA ALA A 415 7.46 2.86 5.84
C ALA A 415 6.05 3.38 5.56
N ILE A 416 5.94 4.35 4.66
CA ILE A 416 4.65 4.94 4.28
C ILE A 416 4.59 5.17 2.76
N LYS A 417 3.38 5.08 2.18
CA LYS A 417 3.11 5.55 0.82
C LYS A 417 1.72 6.16 0.71
N LEU A 418 1.67 7.32 0.07
CA LEU A 418 0.43 7.90 -0.48
C LEU A 418 0.19 7.32 -1.88
N ASN A 419 -1.08 7.17 -2.25
CA ASN A 419 -1.45 6.95 -3.64
C ASN A 419 -1.46 8.29 -4.42
N ASP A 420 -1.72 8.23 -5.72
CA ASP A 420 -1.62 9.39 -6.61
C ASP A 420 -2.59 10.52 -6.24
N ALA A 421 -3.84 10.20 -5.92
CA ALA A 421 -4.81 11.18 -5.39
C ALA A 421 -4.47 11.66 -3.95
N GLY A 422 -3.66 10.89 -3.22
CA GLY A 422 -3.35 11.09 -1.81
C GLY A 422 -4.56 11.00 -0.88
N ASP A 423 -5.60 10.27 -1.31
CA ASP A 423 -6.78 9.91 -0.52
C ASP A 423 -6.63 8.53 0.15
N ARG A 424 -5.56 7.79 -0.15
CA ARG A 424 -5.15 6.56 0.54
C ARG A 424 -3.73 6.65 1.04
N LEU A 425 -3.51 6.17 2.26
CA LEU A 425 -2.21 6.16 2.93
C LEU A 425 -1.97 4.75 3.49
N VAL A 426 -0.93 4.09 2.98
CA VAL A 426 -0.38 2.86 3.57
C VAL A 426 0.66 3.26 4.61
N VAL A 427 0.52 2.73 5.83
CA VAL A 427 1.46 2.89 6.93
C VAL A 427 1.88 1.52 7.45
N VAL A 428 3.17 1.22 7.41
CA VAL A 428 3.72 -0.02 7.98
C VAL A 428 4.11 0.19 9.43
N ALA A 429 3.87 -0.84 10.23
CA ALA A 429 4.34 -1.02 11.60
C ALA A 429 5.02 -2.41 11.73
N SER A 430 5.51 -2.73 12.91
CA SER A 430 6.02 -4.06 13.25
C SER A 430 4.98 -5.14 12.95
N SER A 431 5.32 -6.06 12.06
CA SER A 431 4.50 -7.22 11.65
C SER A 431 3.08 -6.87 11.14
N ARG A 432 2.82 -5.61 10.76
CA ARG A 432 1.48 -5.10 10.40
C ARG A 432 1.53 -3.99 9.34
N VAL A 433 0.49 -3.90 8.54
CA VAL A 433 0.20 -2.77 7.64
C VAL A 433 -1.16 -2.19 7.97
N TYR A 434 -1.25 -0.87 8.03
CA TYR A 434 -2.50 -0.12 8.13
C TYR A 434 -2.77 0.60 6.82
N VAL A 435 -3.98 0.46 6.30
CA VAL A 435 -4.44 1.23 5.14
C VAL A 435 -5.54 2.19 5.59
N TYR A 436 -5.20 3.48 5.54
CA TYR A 436 -6.13 4.57 5.76
C TYR A 436 -6.72 5.03 4.42
N THR A 437 -7.99 5.37 4.43
CA THR A 437 -8.74 5.88 3.28
C THR A 437 -9.50 7.14 3.70
N CYS A 438 -9.46 8.15 2.84
CA CYS A 438 -10.20 9.40 2.97
C CYS A 438 -11.46 9.33 2.11
N LEU A 439 -12.62 9.51 2.72
CA LEU A 439 -13.89 9.65 2.00
C LEU A 439 -14.57 10.94 2.45
N ASN A 440 -14.98 11.78 1.51
CA ASN A 440 -15.60 13.09 1.78
C ASN A 440 -14.77 13.96 2.76
N ASN A 441 -13.45 14.02 2.55
CA ASN A 441 -12.47 14.69 3.41
C ASN A 441 -12.35 14.15 4.84
N LYS A 442 -12.95 13.00 5.16
CA LYS A 442 -12.79 12.31 6.45
C LYS A 442 -11.97 11.04 6.29
N TRP A 443 -10.85 10.97 6.98
CA TRP A 443 -10.02 9.76 7.10
C TRP A 443 -10.61 8.78 8.13
N ASN A 444 -10.55 7.48 7.87
CA ASN A 444 -10.92 6.40 8.81
C ASN A 444 -9.85 6.16 9.91
N ILE A 445 -9.35 7.21 10.55
CA ILE A 445 -8.23 7.13 11.53
C ILE A 445 -8.53 6.17 12.69
N GLU A 446 -9.79 6.12 13.13
CA GLU A 446 -10.28 5.25 14.22
C GLU A 446 -10.40 3.77 13.81
N THR A 447 -10.59 3.50 12.52
CA THR A 447 -10.88 2.17 11.95
C THR A 447 -10.16 1.94 10.62
N PRO A 448 -8.81 1.97 10.60
CA PRO A 448 -8.03 1.59 9.41
C PRO A 448 -8.21 0.11 9.09
N ILE A 449 -7.91 -0.26 7.84
CA ILE A 449 -7.80 -1.66 7.46
C ILE A 449 -6.46 -2.17 8.01
N GLU A 450 -6.49 -3.09 8.98
CA GLU A 450 -5.31 -3.80 9.47
C GLU A 450 -5.04 -5.05 8.62
N ILE A 451 -3.79 -5.23 8.20
CA ILE A 451 -3.31 -6.39 7.47
C ILE A 451 -2.08 -6.93 8.21
N LEU A 452 -2.14 -8.19 8.63
CA LEU A 452 -1.06 -8.86 9.36
C LEU A 452 0.04 -9.35 8.41
N ASN A 453 1.29 -9.41 8.89
CA ASN A 453 2.42 -10.00 8.17
C ASN A 453 2.13 -11.47 7.81
N PRO A 454 2.08 -11.85 6.51
CA PRO A 454 1.69 -13.19 6.10
C PRO A 454 2.74 -14.27 6.40
N SER A 455 3.96 -13.90 6.82
CA SER A 455 5.00 -14.86 7.23
C SER A 455 4.66 -15.57 8.56
N GLY A 456 3.79 -14.97 9.37
CA GLY A 456 3.47 -15.45 10.72
C GLY A 456 4.50 -15.07 11.79
N ASN A 457 5.58 -14.36 11.44
CA ASN A 457 6.54 -13.84 12.41
C ASN A 457 5.90 -12.68 13.20
N SER A 458 5.71 -12.85 14.51
CA SER A 458 5.29 -11.77 15.41
C SER A 458 6.41 -10.77 15.69
N ASP A 459 7.66 -11.25 15.76
CA ASP A 459 8.78 -10.58 16.43
C ASP A 459 9.65 -9.71 15.48
N ASP A 460 9.11 -9.33 14.32
CA ASP A 460 9.76 -8.43 13.34
C ASP A 460 11.09 -8.93 12.74
N SER A 461 11.41 -10.20 12.96
CA SER A 461 12.70 -10.81 12.60
C SER A 461 12.97 -10.80 11.08
N ASP A 462 11.91 -10.81 10.27
CA ASP A 462 11.96 -10.74 8.80
C ASP A 462 12.07 -9.31 8.23
N HIS A 463 12.03 -8.27 9.07
CA HIS A 463 12.16 -6.86 8.67
C HIS A 463 11.04 -6.37 7.71
N PHE A 464 9.85 -6.98 7.78
CA PHE A 464 8.68 -6.74 6.91
C PHE A 464 8.28 -5.25 6.78
N GLY A 465 8.59 -4.64 5.64
CA GLY A 465 8.25 -3.25 5.34
C GLY A 465 9.08 -2.24 6.14
N SER A 466 10.38 -2.52 6.26
CA SER A 466 11.38 -1.53 6.69
C SER A 466 11.43 -0.31 5.75
N SER A 467 12.24 0.70 6.11
CA SER A 467 12.32 1.98 5.37
C SER A 467 12.49 1.78 3.86
N GLY A 468 11.60 2.40 3.07
CA GLY A 468 11.62 2.35 1.60
C GLY A 468 11.07 1.08 0.95
N LEU A 469 10.63 0.08 1.73
CA LEU A 469 10.25 -1.25 1.19
C LEU A 469 8.78 -1.37 0.76
N VAL A 470 8.10 -0.25 0.44
CA VAL A 470 6.68 -0.22 0.08
C VAL A 470 6.47 0.46 -1.27
N GLY A 471 5.87 -0.28 -2.21
CA GLY A 471 5.30 0.26 -3.45
C GLY A 471 3.77 0.24 -3.40
N LEU A 472 3.10 1.24 -3.96
CA LEU A 472 1.65 1.42 -3.98
C LEU A 472 1.22 1.83 -5.39
N ASN A 473 0.08 1.34 -5.87
CA ASN A 473 -0.47 1.72 -7.17
C ASN A 473 -1.29 3.03 -7.11
N GLU A 474 -1.61 3.61 -8.28
CA GLU A 474 -2.30 4.91 -8.42
C GLU A 474 -3.62 4.95 -7.61
N MET A 475 -4.39 3.87 -7.69
CA MET A 475 -5.68 3.73 -7.01
C MET A 475 -5.57 3.43 -5.51
N GLY A 476 -4.37 3.16 -4.98
CA GLY A 476 -4.15 2.75 -3.60
C GLY A 476 -4.80 1.41 -3.20
N THR A 477 -5.15 0.56 -4.17
CA THR A 477 -5.86 -0.73 -3.97
C THR A 477 -4.95 -1.96 -4.09
N SER A 478 -3.73 -1.77 -4.61
CA SER A 478 -2.70 -2.79 -4.69
C SER A 478 -1.37 -2.21 -4.20
N PHE A 479 -0.67 -2.95 -3.35
CA PHE A 479 0.63 -2.55 -2.81
C PHE A 479 1.54 -3.75 -2.56
N ALA A 480 2.84 -3.49 -2.48
CA ALA A 480 3.85 -4.51 -2.24
C ALA A 480 4.74 -4.12 -1.06
N VAL A 481 5.07 -5.09 -0.19
CA VAL A 481 5.89 -4.90 1.02
C VAL A 481 7.03 -5.91 1.04
N GLY A 482 8.27 -5.44 1.12
CA GLY A 482 9.47 -6.29 1.21
C GLY A 482 9.78 -6.79 2.62
N ALA A 483 10.17 -8.05 2.76
CA ALA A 483 10.57 -8.70 4.02
C ALA A 483 12.00 -9.24 3.87
N THR A 484 13.00 -8.36 3.97
CA THR A 484 14.39 -8.63 3.54
C THR A 484 15.13 -9.67 4.37
N SER A 485 14.74 -9.89 5.63
CA SER A 485 15.36 -10.89 6.50
C SER A 485 14.62 -12.23 6.52
N GLU A 486 13.54 -12.38 5.74
CA GLU A 486 12.82 -13.65 5.64
C GLU A 486 13.73 -14.78 5.12
N SER A 487 13.53 -15.99 5.65
CA SER A 487 14.25 -17.17 5.21
C SER A 487 13.47 -17.90 4.10
N VAL A 488 14.15 -18.23 3.00
CA VAL A 488 13.57 -18.91 1.84
C VAL A 488 14.41 -20.13 1.53
N ASP A 489 13.81 -21.32 1.37
CA ASP A 489 14.50 -22.58 1.02
C ASP A 489 15.76 -22.85 1.85
N SER A 490 15.61 -22.69 3.18
CA SER A 490 16.68 -22.79 4.19
C SER A 490 17.83 -21.78 4.04
N LYS A 491 17.68 -20.73 3.20
CA LYS A 491 18.59 -19.60 3.09
C LYS A 491 18.13 -18.48 4.01
N SER A 492 18.89 -18.23 5.08
CA SER A 492 18.62 -17.12 6.01
C SER A 492 18.79 -15.77 5.32
N LYS A 493 17.86 -14.83 5.55
CA LYS A 493 17.88 -13.48 4.96
C LYS A 493 18.00 -13.48 3.43
N ALA A 494 17.30 -14.41 2.78
CA ALA A 494 17.11 -14.36 1.34
C ALA A 494 16.12 -13.25 0.98
N GLY A 495 15.04 -13.15 1.75
CA GLY A 495 14.02 -12.12 1.63
C GLY A 495 12.86 -12.49 0.71
N ALA A 496 11.75 -11.79 0.90
CA ALA A 496 10.52 -11.96 0.12
C ALA A 496 9.85 -10.60 -0.15
N VAL A 497 8.87 -10.59 -1.06
CA VAL A 497 7.94 -9.46 -1.23
C VAL A 497 6.51 -9.99 -1.19
N TYR A 498 5.67 -9.37 -0.39
CA TYR A 498 4.23 -9.65 -0.33
C TYR A 498 3.47 -8.59 -1.11
N VAL A 499 2.80 -9.01 -2.19
CA VAL A 499 1.89 -8.17 -2.96
C VAL A 499 0.47 -8.39 -2.46
N PHE A 500 -0.17 -7.31 -2.01
CA PHE A 500 -1.55 -7.25 -1.57
C PHE A 500 -2.37 -6.58 -2.68
N GLU A 501 -3.44 -7.23 -3.15
CA GLU A 501 -4.28 -6.74 -4.26
C GLU A 501 -5.76 -6.70 -3.83
N ASN A 502 -6.52 -5.74 -4.35
CA ASN A 502 -7.95 -5.52 -4.05
C ASN A 502 -8.23 -5.12 -2.59
N VAL A 503 -7.30 -4.40 -1.94
CA VAL A 503 -7.58 -3.73 -0.68
C VAL A 503 -8.50 -2.54 -0.96
N LYS A 504 -9.64 -2.44 -0.26
CA LYS A 504 -10.72 -1.49 -0.60
C LYS A 504 -11.16 -0.68 0.61
#